data_AF-A0A453H478-F1
#
_entry.id   AF-A0A453H478-F1
#
_cell.length_a   1.000
_cell.length_b   1.000
_cell.length_c   1.000
_cell.angle_alpha   90.00
_cell.angle_beta   90.00
_cell.angle_gamma   90.00
#
_symmetry.space_group_name_H-M   'P 1'
#
loop_
_entity.id
_entity.type
_entity.pdbx_description
1 polymer ?
#
loop_
_entity_poly.entity_id
_entity_poly.type
_entity_poly.pdbx_seq_one_letter_code
_entity_poly.pdbx_strand_id
1 'polypeptide(L)'
;IWPPLASRLRNHARARARHPRPRTGQRPTMGSPRSLPVLLLLLCCLSWQQPWLLNALPLCTDSRAPAPLNGTLGFCSYSGSSCCDVAADAALKKLFEAMRVSDAACAAVVKSLLCAKCSPFSAELFNSSSKIRMVPLLCNYTSSRGSAQSKDSTQDYCKLVWETCKNVTISNSPFQPSLQGSGRLPSSASKLTDVWQSENDFCTSFGGSSDDNSVCFSGNAVSFNTTKPSPSPKGVCLERIGNGSYLNMAPHPDGSNRVFLSNQAGKIWLANVPEQGSGGTLQFDEVNPFLDLTDEVHLDSEFGLMGIAFHPKFATNGRLFVSYNCDRTQSPNCAGRCSCNSDVDCDPSKLGTDNGAQPCQYQVVVSEYSAKVSSSNVSAVRIWIPTSTQILISMFFA
;
A
#
# COMPACT_ATOMS: atom_id res chain seq x y z
N ILE A 1 9.53 -0.82 -4.38
CA ILE A 1 9.20 -1.39 -3.06
C ILE A 1 7.68 -1.47 -3.03
N TRP A 2 7.12 -2.66 -3.30
CA TRP A 2 5.67 -2.87 -3.35
C TRP A 2 5.17 -3.22 -1.93
N PRO A 3 4.10 -2.59 -1.42
CA PRO A 3 3.44 -3.05 -0.20
C PRO A 3 2.61 -4.32 -0.50
N PRO A 4 2.45 -5.24 0.47
CA PRO A 4 1.72 -6.48 0.28
C PRO A 4 0.21 -6.22 0.23
N LEU A 5 -0.42 -6.69 -0.84
CA LEU A 5 -1.86 -6.64 -1.14
C LEU A 5 -2.67 -7.65 -0.32
N ALA A 6 -2.30 -7.87 0.95
CA ALA A 6 -2.88 -8.90 1.81
C ALA A 6 -3.52 -8.27 3.06
N SER A 7 -4.58 -7.47 2.88
CA SER A 7 -5.47 -7.09 4.00
C SER A 7 -6.84 -6.58 3.53
N ARG A 8 -7.53 -7.32 2.66
CA ARG A 8 -8.93 -6.97 2.34
C ARG A 8 -9.85 -8.14 1.99
N LEU A 9 -9.72 -9.26 2.68
CA LEU A 9 -10.76 -10.29 2.72
C LEU A 9 -10.83 -10.94 4.12
N ARG A 10 -11.43 -10.23 5.08
CA ARG A 10 -11.97 -10.86 6.29
C ARG A 10 -12.96 -9.92 6.96
N ASN A 11 -14.24 -10.11 6.64
CA ASN A 11 -15.39 -9.97 7.54
C ASN A 11 -16.66 -10.24 6.73
N HIS A 12 -17.09 -11.49 6.67
CA HIS A 12 -18.45 -11.86 7.07
C HIS A 12 -18.48 -13.36 7.35
N ALA A 13 -18.88 -13.65 8.58
CA ALA A 13 -18.82 -14.97 9.20
C ALA A 13 -19.96 -15.88 8.75
N ARG A 14 -19.62 -17.18 8.71
CA ARG A 14 -20.41 -18.34 9.17
C ARG A 14 -21.94 -18.16 9.22
N ALA A 15 -22.63 -18.90 8.35
CA ALA A 15 -23.85 -19.61 8.71
C ALA A 15 -23.89 -20.95 7.96
N ARG A 16 -23.51 -22.05 8.63
CA ARG A 16 -23.84 -23.41 8.18
C ARG A 16 -25.30 -23.67 8.55
N ALA A 17 -26.18 -23.74 7.57
CA ALA A 17 -27.50 -24.35 7.72
C ALA A 17 -27.49 -25.73 7.02
N ARG A 18 -27.80 -26.78 7.78
CA ARG A 18 -27.96 -28.15 7.28
C ARG A 18 -29.22 -28.21 6.39
N HIS A 19 -29.09 -28.70 5.16
CA HIS A 19 -30.23 -29.08 4.32
C HIS A 19 -30.76 -30.48 4.69
N PRO A 20 -32.07 -30.66 4.91
CA PRO A 20 -32.73 -31.95 4.72
C PRO A 20 -33.26 -32.11 3.29
N ARG A 21 -33.30 -33.36 2.81
CA ARG A 21 -33.79 -33.82 1.50
C ARG A 21 -35.23 -33.36 1.20
N PRO A 22 -35.64 -33.22 -0.08
CA PRO A 22 -36.98 -32.79 -0.45
C PRO A 22 -37.99 -33.95 -0.36
N ARG A 23 -39.15 -33.67 0.24
CA ARG A 23 -40.41 -34.40 0.03
C ARG A 23 -41.29 -33.59 -0.93
N THR A 24 -42.00 -34.34 -1.75
CA THR A 24 -42.91 -33.97 -2.83
C THR A 24 -44.09 -33.10 -2.40
N GLY A 25 -44.48 -32.20 -3.33
CA GLY A 25 -45.89 -31.82 -3.54
C GLY A 25 -46.39 -30.55 -2.88
N GLN A 26 -46.55 -29.48 -3.66
CA GLN A 26 -47.80 -28.70 -3.88
C GLN A 26 -47.49 -27.27 -4.35
N ARG A 27 -48.20 -26.83 -5.41
CA ARG A 27 -48.16 -25.46 -5.96
C ARG A 27 -48.74 -24.45 -4.95
N PRO A 28 -48.20 -23.23 -4.89
CA PRO A 28 -48.99 -22.06 -4.49
C PRO A 28 -49.19 -21.10 -5.67
N THR A 29 -50.41 -20.58 -5.70
CA THR A 29 -50.99 -19.61 -6.62
C THR A 29 -50.38 -18.21 -6.50
N MET A 30 -50.32 -17.54 -7.64
CA MET A 30 -49.89 -16.15 -7.86
C MET A 30 -50.63 -15.15 -6.96
N GLY A 31 -49.88 -14.40 -6.13
CA GLY A 31 -50.37 -13.26 -5.35
C GLY A 31 -49.85 -11.93 -5.91
N SER A 32 -50.75 -10.95 -6.02
CA SER A 32 -50.56 -9.60 -6.58
C SER A 32 -49.48 -8.74 -5.89
N PRO A 33 -48.76 -7.83 -6.60
CA PRO A 33 -47.61 -7.11 -6.06
C PRO A 33 -48.04 -5.82 -5.34
N ARG A 34 -48.03 -5.83 -4.00
CA ARG A 34 -48.23 -4.62 -3.16
C ARG A 34 -46.94 -4.06 -2.55
N SER A 35 -45.78 -4.60 -2.89
CA SER A 35 -44.49 -4.30 -2.24
C SER A 35 -43.58 -3.32 -3.00
N LEU A 36 -43.92 -2.94 -4.23
CA LEU A 36 -43.12 -1.99 -5.02
C LEU A 36 -42.94 -0.58 -4.39
N PRO A 37 -43.96 0.06 -3.81
CA PRO A 37 -43.81 1.45 -3.35
C PRO A 37 -42.94 1.57 -2.09
N VAL A 38 -42.89 0.54 -1.25
CA VAL A 38 -42.05 0.51 -0.02
C VAL A 38 -40.58 0.35 -0.37
N LEU A 39 -40.26 -0.45 -1.40
CA LEU A 39 -38.90 -0.64 -1.87
C LEU A 39 -38.33 0.63 -2.52
N LEU A 40 -39.16 1.38 -3.28
CA LEU A 40 -38.78 2.67 -3.85
C LEU A 40 -38.53 3.75 -2.79
N LEU A 41 -39.31 3.79 -1.71
CA LEU A 41 -39.10 4.73 -0.60
C LEU A 41 -37.80 4.44 0.17
N LEU A 42 -37.45 3.17 0.39
CA LEU A 42 -36.17 2.78 1.01
C LEU A 42 -34.96 3.11 0.13
N LEU A 43 -35.09 2.96 -1.20
CA LEU A 43 -34.06 3.36 -2.16
C LEU A 43 -33.91 4.89 -2.23
N CYS A 44 -35.00 5.65 -2.12
CA CYS A 44 -34.93 7.12 -2.03
C CYS A 44 -34.28 7.61 -0.73
N CYS A 45 -34.51 6.97 0.42
CA CYS A 45 -33.84 7.33 1.67
C CYS A 45 -32.33 7.05 1.64
N LEU A 46 -31.88 6.03 0.90
CA LEU A 46 -30.46 5.76 0.68
C LEU A 46 -29.78 6.79 -0.26
N SER A 47 -30.56 7.49 -1.10
CA SER A 47 -30.04 8.54 -2.00
C SER A 47 -29.89 9.92 -1.34
N TRP A 48 -30.33 10.08 -0.08
CA TRP A 48 -30.13 11.29 0.73
C TRP A 48 -28.90 11.22 1.64
N GLN A 49 -28.11 10.15 1.58
CA GLN A 49 -26.75 10.19 2.08
C GLN A 49 -25.92 10.98 1.06
N GLN A 50 -25.45 12.14 1.50
CA GLN A 50 -24.73 13.17 0.74
C GLN A 50 -23.81 12.59 -0.35
N PRO A 51 -23.66 13.23 -1.52
CA PRO A 51 -22.64 12.84 -2.47
C PRO A 51 -21.29 12.97 -1.79
N TRP A 52 -20.68 11.83 -1.43
CA TRP A 52 -19.30 11.76 -1.00
C TRP A 52 -18.49 12.17 -2.23
N LEU A 53 -18.23 13.46 -2.37
CA LEU A 53 -17.27 13.97 -3.34
C LEU A 53 -15.98 13.21 -3.08
N LEU A 54 -15.61 12.35 -4.03
CA LEU A 54 -14.36 11.60 -4.04
C LEU A 54 -13.21 12.59 -4.23
N ASN A 55 -12.87 13.30 -3.17
CA ASN A 55 -11.67 14.11 -3.13
C ASN A 55 -10.51 13.17 -2.78
N ALA A 56 -9.45 13.19 -3.59
CA ALA A 56 -8.17 12.59 -3.24
C ALA A 56 -7.55 13.42 -2.09
N LEU A 57 -7.97 13.12 -0.87
CA LEU A 57 -7.42 13.73 0.34
C LEU A 57 -6.14 12.99 0.73
N PRO A 58 -5.13 13.69 1.30
CA PRO A 58 -3.99 13.00 1.89
C PRO A 58 -4.49 12.05 2.97
N LEU A 59 -3.87 10.88 3.14
CA LEU A 59 -4.30 9.89 4.12
C LEU A 59 -3.58 10.10 5.46
N CYS A 60 -4.33 9.98 6.55
CA CYS A 60 -3.78 9.95 7.90
C CYS A 60 -3.07 8.61 8.18
N THR A 61 -2.32 8.55 9.29
CA THR A 61 -1.59 7.32 9.70
C THR A 61 -2.49 6.09 9.90
N ASP A 62 -3.78 6.27 10.11
CA ASP A 62 -4.80 5.23 10.25
C ASP A 62 -5.58 4.96 8.95
N SER A 63 -5.06 5.44 7.80
CA SER A 63 -5.68 5.34 6.47
C SER A 63 -7.05 6.01 6.33
N ARG A 64 -7.41 6.93 7.24
CA ARG A 64 -8.61 7.77 7.11
C ARG A 64 -8.27 9.09 6.44
N ALA A 65 -9.27 9.73 5.86
CA ALA A 65 -9.14 11.09 5.36
C ALA A 65 -9.19 12.08 6.54
N PRO A 66 -8.40 13.18 6.49
CA PRO A 66 -8.51 14.29 7.42
C PRO A 66 -9.94 14.82 7.46
N ALA A 67 -10.44 15.07 8.67
CA ALA A 67 -11.78 15.58 8.89
C ALA A 67 -11.73 17.09 9.20
N PRO A 68 -12.72 17.88 8.76
CA PRO A 68 -12.84 19.26 9.16
C PRO A 68 -13.12 19.34 10.67
N LEU A 69 -12.38 20.21 11.36
CA LEU A 69 -12.57 20.48 12.79
C LEU A 69 -13.60 21.59 13.01
N ASN A 70 -14.46 21.38 13.99
CA ASN A 70 -15.39 22.40 14.49
C ASN A 70 -14.71 23.31 15.53
N GLY A 71 -13.55 23.88 15.16
CA GLY A 71 -12.73 24.74 16.02
C GLY A 71 -11.27 24.32 16.07
N THR A 72 -10.54 24.87 17.05
CA THR A 72 -9.11 24.58 17.26
C THR A 72 -8.95 23.51 18.34
N LEU A 73 -8.10 22.52 18.09
CA LEU A 73 -7.74 21.50 19.08
C LEU A 73 -7.10 22.12 20.32
N GLY A 74 -7.47 21.66 21.51
CA GLY A 74 -7.07 22.29 22.77
C GLY A 74 -5.61 22.04 23.14
N PHE A 75 -5.06 20.86 22.82
CA PHE A 75 -3.68 20.51 23.13
C PHE A 75 -2.75 20.86 21.97
N CYS A 76 -2.99 20.33 20.77
CA CYS A 76 -2.13 20.54 19.61
C CYS A 76 -2.34 21.87 18.88
N SER A 77 -3.31 22.69 19.30
CA SER A 77 -3.61 24.01 18.70
C SER A 77 -3.84 23.96 17.17
N TYR A 78 -4.26 22.80 16.64
CA TYR A 78 -4.48 22.59 15.23
C TYR A 78 -5.89 23.05 14.81
N SER A 79 -6.04 23.63 13.62
CA SER A 79 -7.33 24.10 13.08
C SER A 79 -7.49 23.73 11.61
N GLY A 80 -8.71 23.81 11.08
CA GLY A 80 -9.02 23.40 9.70
C GLY A 80 -9.26 21.89 9.58
N SER A 81 -8.71 21.26 8.55
CA SER A 81 -8.81 19.80 8.38
C SER A 81 -7.66 19.09 9.10
N SER A 82 -7.95 18.10 9.95
CA SER A 82 -6.94 17.42 10.78
C SER A 82 -7.10 15.89 10.76
N CYS A 83 -5.98 15.21 11.02
CA CYS A 83 -5.95 13.78 11.29
C CYS A 83 -6.29 13.41 12.75
N CYS A 84 -6.44 14.40 13.63
CA CYS A 84 -6.89 14.19 15.00
C CYS A 84 -8.25 14.85 15.19
N ASP A 85 -9.16 14.16 15.87
CA ASP A 85 -10.35 14.79 16.46
C ASP A 85 -10.06 15.21 17.93
N VAL A 86 -11.09 15.74 18.60
CA VAL A 86 -10.99 16.19 20.01
C VAL A 86 -10.60 15.04 20.95
N ALA A 87 -11.05 13.81 20.68
CA ALA A 87 -10.74 12.66 21.53
C ALA A 87 -9.28 12.20 21.34
N ALA A 88 -8.79 12.19 20.09
CA ALA A 88 -7.41 11.89 19.76
C ALA A 88 -6.46 12.95 20.33
N ASP A 89 -6.82 14.24 20.26
CA ASP A 89 -6.07 15.35 20.86
C ASP A 89 -5.96 15.21 22.39
N ALA A 90 -7.07 14.87 23.05
CA ALA A 90 -7.09 14.60 24.49
C ALA A 90 -6.25 13.36 24.86
N ALA A 91 -6.23 12.32 24.01
CA ALA A 91 -5.38 11.15 24.21
C ALA A 91 -3.89 11.50 24.08
N LEU A 92 -3.51 12.34 23.11
CA LEU A 92 -2.14 12.86 22.98
C LEU A 92 -1.75 13.71 24.18
N LYS A 93 -2.65 14.55 24.68
CA LYS A 93 -2.42 15.33 25.92
C LYS A 93 -2.13 14.42 27.12
N LYS A 94 -2.96 13.38 27.32
CA LYS A 94 -2.76 12.41 28.40
C LYS A 94 -1.44 11.65 28.27
N LEU A 95 -1.06 11.29 27.04
CA LEU A 95 0.23 10.66 26.75
C LEU A 95 1.39 11.58 27.11
N PHE A 96 1.31 12.87 26.73
CA PHE A 96 2.31 13.88 27.06
C PHE A 96 2.46 14.10 28.57
N GLU A 97 1.35 14.25 29.30
CA GLU A 97 1.37 14.42 30.76
C GLU A 97 1.98 13.22 31.48
N ALA A 98 1.76 12.01 30.96
CA ALA A 98 2.37 10.78 31.50
C ALA A 98 3.90 10.73 31.32
N MET A 99 4.49 11.56 30.45
CA MET A 99 5.94 11.61 30.26
C MET A 99 6.67 12.45 31.32
N ARG A 100 5.96 13.32 32.04
CA ARG A 100 6.50 14.13 33.15
C ARG A 100 7.79 14.89 32.80
N VAL A 101 7.83 15.50 31.61
CA VAL A 101 8.98 16.28 31.15
C VAL A 101 9.04 17.59 31.94
N SER A 102 10.08 17.77 32.76
CA SER A 102 10.21 18.94 33.64
C SER A 102 10.75 20.18 32.92
N ASP A 103 11.63 19.99 31.93
CA ASP A 103 12.22 21.08 31.16
C ASP A 103 11.23 21.61 30.12
N ALA A 104 10.98 22.92 30.14
CA ALA A 104 9.97 23.55 29.29
C ALA A 104 10.33 23.50 27.79
N ALA A 105 11.62 23.59 27.45
CA ALA A 105 12.06 23.56 26.06
C ALA A 105 11.92 22.14 25.49
N CYS A 106 12.36 21.13 26.23
CA CYS A 106 12.19 19.73 25.83
C CYS A 106 10.70 19.35 25.79
N ALA A 107 9.91 19.82 26.74
CA ALA A 107 8.46 19.63 26.75
C ALA A 107 7.79 20.21 25.49
N ALA A 108 8.22 21.39 25.04
CA ALA A 108 7.72 21.98 23.80
C ALA A 108 8.09 21.16 22.55
N VAL A 109 9.33 20.65 22.48
CA VAL A 109 9.78 19.76 21.39
C VAL A 109 8.98 18.46 21.36
N VAL A 110 8.85 17.78 22.50
CA VAL A 110 8.10 16.53 22.62
C VAL A 110 6.63 16.75 22.25
N LYS A 111 6.03 17.86 22.70
CA LYS A 111 4.66 18.23 22.30
C LYS A 111 4.55 18.38 20.78
N SER A 112 5.48 19.08 20.13
CA SER A 112 5.46 19.27 18.68
C SER A 112 5.52 17.92 17.94
N LEU A 113 6.39 17.01 18.36
CA LEU A 113 6.52 15.67 17.78
C LEU A 113 5.24 14.85 17.87
N LEU A 114 4.56 14.87 19.03
CA LEU A 114 3.29 14.17 19.21
C LEU A 114 2.18 14.78 18.33
N CYS A 115 2.14 16.10 18.25
CA CYS A 115 1.14 16.84 17.48
C CYS A 115 1.33 16.73 15.97
N ALA A 116 2.52 16.35 15.49
CA ALA A 116 2.75 16.08 14.07
C ALA A 116 1.79 15.01 13.50
N LYS A 117 1.28 14.09 14.33
CA LYS A 117 0.27 13.11 13.91
C LYS A 117 -1.07 13.73 13.46
N CYS A 118 -1.37 14.94 13.94
CA CYS A 118 -2.61 15.65 13.62
C CYS A 118 -2.53 16.40 12.28
N SER A 119 -1.34 16.56 11.72
CA SER A 119 -1.15 17.17 10.40
C SER A 119 -1.64 16.22 9.29
N PRO A 120 -2.50 16.71 8.38
CA PRO A 120 -2.96 15.97 7.19
C PRO A 120 -1.84 15.44 6.30
N PHE A 121 -0.66 16.07 6.34
CA PHE A 121 0.43 15.82 5.39
C PHE A 121 1.60 15.07 6.01
N SER A 122 1.48 14.63 7.27
CA SER A 122 2.61 14.07 8.02
C SER A 122 2.55 12.56 8.14
N ALA A 123 1.55 11.88 7.58
CA ALA A 123 1.39 10.43 7.75
C ALA A 123 2.58 9.61 7.23
N GLU A 124 3.16 10.03 6.10
CA GLU A 124 4.34 9.39 5.51
C GLU A 124 5.57 9.48 6.43
N LEU A 125 5.68 10.55 7.23
CA LEU A 125 6.79 10.73 8.19
C LEU A 125 6.79 9.66 9.29
N PHE A 126 5.66 9.00 9.55
CA PHE A 126 5.55 7.93 10.54
C PHE A 126 5.65 6.53 9.94
N ASN A 127 5.65 6.39 8.62
CA ASN A 127 5.62 5.10 7.94
C ASN A 127 7.05 4.60 7.68
N SER A 128 7.44 3.51 8.34
CA SER A 128 8.71 2.83 8.07
C SER A 128 8.46 1.36 7.79
N SER A 129 8.48 1.00 6.50
CA SER A 129 8.74 -0.36 5.98
C SER A 129 7.95 -1.51 6.62
N SER A 130 6.76 -1.26 7.19
CA SER A 130 5.73 -2.18 7.76
C SER A 130 5.22 -1.82 9.17
N LYS A 131 5.81 -0.84 9.87
CA LYS A 131 5.38 -0.41 11.21
C LYS A 131 5.26 1.12 11.31
N ILE A 132 4.21 1.58 11.99
CA ILE A 132 4.00 3.00 12.29
C ILE A 132 4.87 3.37 13.50
N ARG A 133 5.80 4.31 13.31
CA ARG A 133 6.65 4.84 14.39
C ARG A 133 5.85 5.83 15.26
N MET A 134 6.29 6.04 16.50
CA MET A 134 5.72 7.10 17.36
C MET A 134 6.36 8.47 17.14
N VAL A 135 7.61 8.50 16.68
CA VAL A 135 8.35 9.72 16.36
C VAL A 135 8.38 9.83 14.83
N PRO A 136 7.99 11.00 14.25
CA PRO A 136 8.13 11.21 12.81
C PRO A 136 9.59 11.24 12.40
N LEU A 137 9.88 10.96 11.12
CA LEU A 137 11.20 11.12 10.54
C LEU A 137 11.66 12.58 10.67
N LEU A 138 12.73 12.84 11.40
CA LEU A 138 13.23 14.19 11.72
C LEU A 138 14.17 14.70 10.62
N CYS A 139 14.16 15.99 10.35
CA CYS A 139 15.15 16.56 9.44
C CYS A 139 16.54 16.49 10.05
N ASN A 140 17.47 15.81 9.35
CA ASN A 140 18.88 15.65 9.70
C ASN A 140 19.72 16.12 8.51
N TYR A 141 20.03 17.42 8.49
CA TYR A 141 20.83 18.03 7.44
C TYR A 141 22.29 18.03 7.87
N THR A 142 23.06 17.09 7.34
CA THR A 142 24.52 17.25 7.32
C THR A 142 24.84 18.47 6.45
N SER A 143 25.77 19.31 6.86
CA SER A 143 26.00 20.69 6.39
C SER A 143 26.41 20.84 4.91
N SER A 144 26.06 19.92 4.01
CA SER A 144 26.42 19.97 2.60
C SER A 144 25.18 20.04 1.70
N ARG A 145 25.07 21.22 1.05
CA ARG A 145 24.33 21.53 -0.19
C ARG A 145 22.93 22.09 0.00
N GLY A 146 22.86 23.41 -0.09
CA GLY A 146 21.61 24.13 -0.27
C GLY A 146 20.99 23.85 -1.64
N SER A 147 19.76 23.35 -1.64
CA SER A 147 18.82 23.60 -2.73
C SER A 147 17.91 24.74 -2.28
N ALA A 148 17.82 25.75 -3.13
CA ALA A 148 17.12 26.99 -2.85
C ALA A 148 15.61 26.80 -2.98
N GLN A 149 14.94 26.24 -1.97
CA GLN A 149 13.50 26.33 -1.81
C GLN A 149 13.12 26.43 -0.33
N SER A 150 12.58 27.60 0.04
CA SER A 150 12.23 28.11 1.37
C SER A 150 13.40 28.64 2.23
N LYS A 151 13.35 29.94 2.51
CA LYS A 151 14.37 30.74 3.21
C LYS A 151 14.27 30.67 4.75
N ASP A 152 13.67 29.62 5.33
CA ASP A 152 13.32 29.65 6.76
C ASP A 152 13.58 28.36 7.58
N SER A 153 14.32 27.36 7.07
CA SER A 153 14.66 26.20 7.90
C SER A 153 15.95 25.47 7.48
N THR A 154 17.10 26.13 7.58
CA THR A 154 18.43 25.48 7.66
C THR A 154 18.72 24.95 9.06
N GLN A 155 17.72 24.43 9.77
CA GLN A 155 17.89 23.90 11.11
C GLN A 155 17.77 22.38 11.07
N ASP A 156 18.86 21.71 11.43
CA ASP A 156 18.86 20.27 11.73
C ASP A 156 17.97 20.05 12.95
N TYR A 157 16.72 19.66 12.68
CA TYR A 157 15.71 19.50 13.71
C TYR A 157 16.03 18.29 14.60
N CYS A 158 16.61 17.24 14.03
CA CYS A 158 17.05 16.09 14.81
C CYS A 158 18.07 16.50 15.88
N LYS A 159 19.08 17.28 15.48
CA LYS A 159 20.06 17.86 16.41
C LYS A 159 19.41 18.76 17.46
N LEU A 160 18.43 19.58 17.07
CA LEU A 160 17.68 20.39 18.02
C LEU A 160 16.99 19.53 19.08
N VAL A 161 16.33 18.43 18.67
CA VAL A 161 15.69 17.50 19.61
C VAL A 161 16.73 16.91 20.55
N TRP A 162 17.87 16.44 20.03
CA TRP A 162 18.96 15.89 20.83
C TRP A 162 19.46 16.89 21.86
N GLU A 163 19.94 18.05 21.44
CA GLU A 163 20.54 19.06 22.33
C GLU A 163 19.56 19.55 23.40
N THR A 164 18.28 19.71 23.04
CA THR A 164 17.25 20.18 23.96
C THR A 164 16.86 19.13 25.01
N CYS A 165 16.80 17.86 24.62
CA CYS A 165 16.25 16.80 25.48
C CYS A 165 17.29 15.84 26.06
N LYS A 166 18.56 15.87 25.64
CA LYS A 166 19.54 14.82 25.95
C LYS A 166 19.72 14.51 27.43
N ASN A 167 19.68 15.54 28.27
CA ASN A 167 19.88 15.44 29.72
C ASN A 167 18.58 15.47 30.54
N VAL A 168 17.42 15.53 29.88
CA VAL A 168 16.10 15.61 30.52
C VAL A 168 15.55 14.20 30.70
N THR A 169 15.09 13.90 31.90
CA THR A 169 14.45 12.60 32.18
C THR A 169 13.03 12.60 31.62
N ILE A 170 12.73 11.65 30.73
CA ILE A 170 11.43 11.47 30.09
C ILE A 170 10.88 10.10 30.49
N SER A 171 9.73 10.09 31.19
CA SER A 171 9.01 8.85 31.50
C SER A 171 8.33 8.33 30.24
N ASN A 172 8.32 7.01 30.02
CA ASN A 172 7.71 6.42 28.81
C ASN A 172 8.22 7.07 27.50
N SER A 173 9.53 7.34 27.46
CA SER A 173 10.15 8.12 26.39
C SER A 173 9.83 7.54 25.00
N PRO A 174 9.33 8.35 24.05
CA PRO A 174 9.09 7.90 22.68
C PRO A 174 10.38 7.60 21.91
N PHE A 175 11.53 7.98 22.49
CA PHE A 175 12.86 7.83 21.90
C PHE A 175 13.58 6.54 22.31
N GLN A 176 12.91 5.59 22.97
CA GLN A 176 13.58 4.34 23.35
C GLN A 176 13.85 3.44 22.11
N PRO A 177 15.05 2.83 22.00
CA PRO A 177 15.38 1.93 20.90
C PRO A 177 14.41 0.74 20.76
N SER A 178 13.88 0.25 21.88
CA SER A 178 12.92 -0.87 21.95
C SER A 178 11.59 -0.62 21.21
N LEU A 179 11.24 0.65 21.00
CA LEU A 179 10.02 1.06 20.30
C LEU A 179 10.18 1.04 18.76
N GLN A 180 11.37 0.79 18.24
CA GLN A 180 11.64 0.66 16.79
C GLN A 180 11.21 -0.70 16.22
N GLY A 181 10.46 -1.49 16.99
CA GLY A 181 9.93 -2.78 16.55
C GLY A 181 8.82 -3.38 17.41
N SER A 182 8.44 -2.78 18.55
CA SER A 182 7.39 -3.29 19.44
C SER A 182 6.56 -2.16 20.05
N GLY A 183 5.23 -2.30 20.02
CA GLY A 183 4.26 -1.26 20.42
C GLY A 183 3.97 -1.15 21.92
N ARG A 184 4.90 -1.53 22.80
CA ARG A 184 4.70 -1.42 24.26
C ARG A 184 5.61 -0.32 24.82
N LEU A 185 4.99 0.76 25.31
CA LEU A 185 5.68 1.85 25.98
C LEU A 185 6.45 1.32 27.19
N PRO A 186 7.77 1.54 27.27
CA PRO A 186 8.60 1.12 28.39
C PRO A 186 8.23 1.94 29.62
N SER A 187 7.89 1.28 30.73
CA SER A 187 7.51 1.96 31.98
C SER A 187 8.70 2.53 32.78
N SER A 188 9.85 2.74 32.14
CA SER A 188 11.04 3.32 32.73
C SER A 188 11.22 4.79 32.34
N ALA A 189 11.75 5.58 33.26
CA ALA A 189 12.20 6.94 32.99
C ALA A 189 13.69 6.91 32.62
N SER A 190 14.06 7.58 31.53
CA SER A 190 15.44 7.61 31.05
C SER A 190 15.73 8.98 30.41
N LYS A 191 17.00 9.39 30.44
CA LYS A 191 17.52 10.48 29.59
C LYS A 191 17.90 9.92 28.23
N LEU A 192 18.07 10.78 27.21
CA LEU A 192 18.53 10.26 25.90
C LEU A 192 19.97 9.76 25.98
N THR A 193 20.82 10.41 26.77
CA THR A 193 22.21 9.97 27.02
C THR A 193 22.30 8.61 27.71
N ASP A 194 21.22 8.15 28.36
CA ASP A 194 21.19 6.84 29.02
C ASP A 194 20.91 5.70 28.03
N VAL A 195 20.30 6.01 26.87
CA VAL A 195 19.87 5.02 25.85
C VAL A 195 20.58 5.16 24.51
N TRP A 196 21.17 6.31 24.20
CA TRP A 196 21.87 6.60 22.95
C TRP A 196 23.32 6.99 23.23
N GLN A 197 24.25 6.41 22.48
CA GLN A 197 25.69 6.65 22.65
C GLN A 197 26.12 8.04 22.16
N SER A 198 25.48 8.56 21.11
CA SER A 198 25.80 9.87 20.55
C SER A 198 24.60 10.53 19.84
N GLU A 199 24.73 11.83 19.55
CA GLU A 199 23.83 12.58 18.66
C GLU A 199 23.69 11.88 17.31
N ASN A 200 24.80 11.40 16.75
CA ASN A 200 24.82 10.73 15.47
C ASN A 200 24.02 9.42 15.49
N ASP A 201 24.10 8.64 16.56
CA ASP A 201 23.34 7.39 16.67
C ASP A 201 21.84 7.66 16.81
N PHE A 202 21.47 8.67 17.60
CA PHE A 202 20.10 9.13 17.73
C PHE A 202 19.54 9.60 16.37
N CYS A 203 20.29 10.44 15.65
CA CYS A 203 19.86 10.98 14.36
C CYS A 203 19.98 10.02 13.19
N THR A 204 20.81 9.00 13.26
CA THR A 204 20.76 7.86 12.32
C THR A 204 19.46 7.07 12.48
N SER A 205 18.92 7.06 13.70
CA SER A 205 17.73 6.27 14.03
C SER A 205 16.41 6.98 13.77
N PHE A 206 16.34 8.26 14.10
CA PHE A 206 15.15 9.10 13.95
C PHE A 206 15.22 10.11 12.81
N GLY A 207 16.41 10.39 12.27
CA GLY A 207 16.61 11.33 11.17
C GLY A 207 16.31 10.71 9.80
N GLY A 208 15.85 11.55 8.88
CA GLY A 208 15.76 11.22 7.46
C GLY A 208 17.13 11.16 6.79
N SER A 209 17.20 10.43 5.67
CA SER A 209 18.36 10.50 4.78
C SER A 209 18.55 11.93 4.30
N SER A 210 19.79 12.36 4.02
CA SER A 210 20.05 13.66 3.38
C SER A 210 19.81 13.64 1.86
N ASP A 211 19.12 12.64 1.33
CA ASP A 211 18.80 12.55 -0.10
C ASP A 211 17.75 13.60 -0.49
N ASP A 212 17.97 14.27 -1.62
CA ASP A 212 17.17 15.40 -2.17
C ASP A 212 15.67 15.12 -2.34
N ASN A 213 15.24 13.87 -2.17
CA ASN A 213 13.86 13.42 -2.38
C ASN A 213 13.15 12.95 -1.10
N SER A 214 13.77 13.07 0.07
CA SER A 214 13.19 12.62 1.33
C SER A 214 12.52 13.76 2.09
N VAL A 215 11.27 13.54 2.52
CA VAL A 215 10.50 14.52 3.30
C VAL A 215 10.69 14.23 4.79
N CYS A 216 10.92 15.27 5.59
CA CYS A 216 11.22 15.16 7.01
C CYS A 216 10.47 16.21 7.85
N PHE A 217 10.38 15.98 9.15
CA PHE A 217 9.76 16.89 10.13
C PHE A 217 10.77 17.92 10.63
N SER A 218 10.48 19.20 10.43
CA SER A 218 11.31 20.34 10.83
C SER A 218 10.83 21.07 12.09
N GLY A 219 9.82 20.52 12.79
CA GLY A 219 9.31 21.07 14.05
C GLY A 219 8.06 21.93 13.97
N ASN A 220 7.66 22.33 12.77
CA ASN A 220 6.49 23.16 12.53
C ASN A 220 5.47 22.44 11.64
N ALA A 221 4.19 22.76 11.82
CA ALA A 221 3.16 22.32 10.88
C ALA A 221 3.37 23.03 9.54
N VAL A 222 3.39 22.27 8.46
CA VAL A 222 3.50 22.85 7.11
C VAL A 222 2.12 23.36 6.70
N SER A 223 2.02 24.66 6.47
CA SER A 223 0.87 25.26 5.79
C SER A 223 1.17 25.35 4.31
N PHE A 224 0.50 24.55 3.49
CA PHE A 224 0.52 24.76 2.06
C PHE A 224 -0.39 25.94 1.74
N ASN A 225 0.07 26.85 0.88
CA ASN A 225 -0.83 27.83 0.27
C ASN A 225 -1.94 27.04 -0.39
N THR A 226 -3.14 27.16 0.15
CA THR A 226 -4.35 26.55 -0.40
C THR A 226 -4.70 27.36 -1.63
N THR A 227 -3.98 27.11 -2.72
CA THR A 227 -4.50 27.40 -4.05
C THR A 227 -5.83 26.67 -4.08
N LYS A 228 -6.94 27.41 -4.25
CA LYS A 228 -8.26 26.79 -4.43
C LYS A 228 -8.06 25.64 -5.41
N PRO A 229 -8.45 24.40 -5.05
CA PRO A 229 -8.41 23.32 -6.00
C PRO A 229 -9.05 23.83 -7.28
N SER A 230 -8.36 23.70 -8.41
CA SER A 230 -9.04 23.80 -9.71
C SER A 230 -10.34 23.02 -9.58
N PRO A 231 -11.49 23.58 -9.98
CA PRO A 231 -12.79 22.95 -9.76
C PRO A 231 -12.66 21.47 -10.07
N SER A 232 -12.93 20.63 -9.06
CA SER A 232 -12.76 19.19 -9.14
C SER A 232 -13.33 18.75 -10.49
N PRO A 233 -12.59 17.97 -11.31
CA PRO A 233 -13.08 17.56 -12.61
C PRO A 233 -14.51 17.03 -12.44
N LYS A 234 -15.46 17.55 -13.23
CA LYS A 234 -16.89 17.24 -13.08
C LYS A 234 -17.19 15.73 -13.18
N GLY A 235 -16.22 14.96 -13.67
CA GLY A 235 -16.18 13.52 -13.63
C GLY A 235 -14.89 13.00 -14.24
N VAL A 236 -14.80 11.68 -14.37
CA VAL A 236 -13.80 11.00 -15.18
C VAL A 236 -14.45 10.65 -16.52
N CYS A 237 -13.86 11.11 -17.62
CA CYS A 237 -14.27 10.70 -18.96
C CYS A 237 -13.59 9.36 -19.28
N LEU A 238 -14.38 8.34 -19.58
CA LEU A 238 -13.88 7.03 -20.02
C LEU A 238 -14.15 6.88 -21.51
N GLU A 239 -13.11 6.58 -22.26
CA GLU A 239 -13.19 6.20 -23.67
C GLU A 239 -13.00 4.69 -23.79
N ARG A 240 -13.95 4.02 -24.42
CA ARG A 240 -13.85 2.57 -24.64
C ARG A 240 -12.89 2.32 -25.81
N ILE A 241 -11.72 1.77 -25.50
CA ILE A 241 -10.68 1.47 -26.50
C ILE A 241 -10.72 0.02 -27.01
N GLY A 242 -11.71 -0.80 -26.62
CA GLY A 242 -11.84 -2.17 -27.12
C GLY A 242 -12.91 -3.01 -26.42
N ASN A 243 -13.07 -4.25 -26.89
CA ASN A 243 -14.05 -5.22 -26.37
C ASN A 243 -13.43 -6.41 -25.62
N GLY A 244 -12.09 -6.52 -25.60
CA GLY A 244 -11.39 -7.64 -24.97
C GLY A 244 -11.48 -7.61 -23.45
N SER A 245 -11.40 -8.80 -22.84
CA SER A 245 -11.33 -8.99 -21.38
C SER A 245 -9.88 -9.20 -20.96
N TYR A 246 -9.26 -8.14 -20.42
CA TYR A 246 -7.88 -8.17 -19.94
C TYR A 246 -7.86 -8.02 -18.42
N LEU A 247 -6.96 -8.75 -17.77
CA LEU A 247 -6.78 -8.67 -16.33
C LEU A 247 -5.68 -7.67 -15.96
N ASN A 248 -4.64 -7.54 -16.79
CA ASN A 248 -3.51 -6.66 -16.53
C ASN A 248 -3.12 -5.81 -17.74
N MET A 249 -2.55 -4.65 -17.45
CA MET A 249 -1.97 -3.73 -18.41
C MET A 249 -0.67 -3.15 -17.84
N ALA A 250 0.43 -3.24 -18.58
CA ALA A 250 1.71 -2.63 -18.22
C ALA A 250 2.21 -1.73 -19.36
N PRO A 251 2.60 -0.47 -19.09
CA PRO A 251 3.12 0.41 -20.13
C PRO A 251 4.49 -0.10 -20.61
N HIS A 252 4.77 0.08 -21.91
CA HIS A 252 6.07 -0.21 -22.46
C HIS A 252 7.11 0.78 -21.87
N PRO A 253 8.28 0.32 -21.36
CA PRO A 253 9.24 1.18 -20.67
C PRO A 253 9.96 2.24 -21.52
N ASP A 254 9.62 2.36 -22.80
CA ASP A 254 10.25 3.29 -23.75
C ASP A 254 9.53 4.64 -23.82
N GLY A 255 8.44 4.81 -23.06
CA GLY A 255 7.63 6.02 -23.07
C GLY A 255 6.73 6.18 -24.30
N SER A 256 6.64 5.15 -25.16
CA SER A 256 5.68 5.13 -26.26
C SER A 256 4.25 4.86 -25.77
N ASN A 257 3.28 4.97 -26.67
CA ASN A 257 1.89 4.56 -26.44
C ASN A 257 1.68 3.04 -26.50
N ARG A 258 2.75 2.24 -26.39
CA ARG A 258 2.68 0.78 -26.40
C ARG A 258 2.43 0.23 -25.01
N VAL A 259 1.63 -0.82 -24.93
CA VAL A 259 1.24 -1.45 -23.68
C VAL A 259 1.21 -2.97 -23.84
N PHE A 260 1.51 -3.68 -22.76
CA PHE A 260 1.34 -5.11 -22.66
C PHE A 260 0.01 -5.39 -21.98
N LEU A 261 -0.88 -6.10 -22.68
CA LEU A 261 -2.16 -6.54 -22.17
C LEU A 261 -2.10 -8.04 -21.92
N SER A 262 -2.64 -8.52 -20.81
CA SER A 262 -2.76 -9.96 -20.60
C SER A 262 -4.11 -10.39 -20.11
N ASN A 263 -4.49 -11.61 -20.51
CA ASN A 263 -5.70 -12.26 -20.02
C ASN A 263 -5.35 -13.30 -18.95
N GLN A 264 -6.39 -13.77 -18.25
CA GLN A 264 -6.25 -14.76 -17.19
C GLN A 264 -5.70 -16.10 -17.71
N ALA A 265 -5.99 -16.46 -18.96
CA ALA A 265 -5.57 -17.72 -19.58
C ALA A 265 -4.06 -17.80 -19.88
N GLY A 266 -3.30 -16.72 -19.75
CA GLY A 266 -1.84 -16.74 -19.93
C GLY A 266 -1.33 -16.13 -21.23
N LYS A 267 -2.19 -15.50 -22.03
CA LYS A 267 -1.77 -14.76 -23.24
C LYS A 267 -1.42 -13.33 -22.90
N ILE A 268 -0.33 -12.85 -23.50
CA ILE A 268 0.16 -11.48 -23.39
C ILE A 268 0.29 -10.91 -24.79
N TRP A 269 -0.29 -9.74 -25.05
CA TRP A 269 -0.22 -9.02 -26.31
C TRP A 269 0.49 -7.69 -26.15
N LEU A 270 1.24 -7.29 -27.17
CA LEU A 270 1.76 -5.94 -27.31
C LEU A 270 0.80 -5.12 -28.16
N ALA A 271 0.18 -4.10 -27.57
CA ALA A 271 -0.82 -3.26 -28.20
C ALA A 271 -0.38 -1.79 -28.27
N ASN A 272 -0.85 -1.08 -29.31
CA ASN A 272 -0.77 0.37 -29.38
C ASN A 272 -2.07 0.98 -28.83
N VAL A 273 -1.95 1.90 -27.88
CA VAL A 273 -3.08 2.69 -27.36
C VAL A 273 -3.32 3.87 -28.31
N PRO A 274 -4.56 4.07 -28.79
CA PRO A 274 -4.88 5.19 -29.67
C PRO A 274 -4.77 6.53 -28.93
N GLU A 275 -4.65 7.62 -29.67
CA GLU A 275 -4.68 8.97 -29.09
C GLU A 275 -6.01 9.22 -28.39
N GLN A 276 -5.95 9.91 -27.25
CA GLN A 276 -7.13 10.25 -26.46
C GLN A 276 -8.13 11.06 -27.29
N GLY A 277 -9.40 10.63 -27.33
CA GLY A 277 -10.47 11.31 -28.05
C GLY A 277 -10.49 11.05 -29.55
N SER A 278 -9.61 10.17 -30.06
CA SER A 278 -9.62 9.78 -31.47
C SER A 278 -10.79 8.86 -31.84
N GLY A 279 -11.46 8.23 -30.85
CA GLY A 279 -12.44 7.17 -31.09
C GLY A 279 -11.81 5.87 -31.59
N GLY A 280 -10.47 5.78 -31.58
CA GLY A 280 -9.73 4.61 -32.02
C GLY A 280 -9.85 3.43 -31.06
N THR A 281 -9.54 2.25 -31.56
CA THR A 281 -9.45 1.02 -30.75
C THR A 281 -8.00 0.60 -30.57
N LEU A 282 -7.74 -0.24 -29.56
CA LEU A 282 -6.47 -0.92 -29.36
C LEU A 282 -6.08 -1.67 -30.63
N GLN A 283 -4.82 -1.51 -31.04
CA GLN A 283 -4.26 -2.18 -32.21
C GLN A 283 -3.21 -3.20 -31.75
N PHE A 284 -3.49 -4.48 -31.98
CA PHE A 284 -2.57 -5.59 -31.70
C PHE A 284 -2.95 -6.79 -32.57
N ASP A 285 -2.03 -7.74 -32.69
CA ASP A 285 -2.27 -9.01 -33.38
C ASP A 285 -2.93 -9.99 -32.39
N GLU A 286 -4.25 -10.16 -32.52
CA GLU A 286 -5.01 -11.05 -31.62
C GLU A 286 -4.62 -12.52 -31.80
N VAL A 287 -4.25 -12.92 -33.01
CA VAL A 287 -3.92 -14.31 -33.37
C VAL A 287 -2.54 -14.69 -32.84
N ASN A 288 -1.58 -13.76 -32.92
CA ASN A 288 -0.21 -14.00 -32.51
C ASN A 288 0.12 -13.21 -31.22
N PRO A 289 -0.14 -13.79 -30.03
CA PRO A 289 0.26 -13.16 -28.79
C PRO A 289 1.78 -12.96 -28.76
N PHE A 290 2.20 -11.92 -28.06
CA PHE A 290 3.59 -11.61 -27.84
C PHE A 290 4.29 -12.68 -26.98
N LEU A 291 3.59 -13.20 -25.98
CA LEU A 291 3.99 -14.33 -25.17
C LEU A 291 2.74 -15.16 -24.86
N ASP A 292 2.83 -16.46 -25.09
CA ASP A 292 1.76 -17.41 -24.76
C ASP A 292 2.24 -18.36 -23.66
N LEU A 293 1.58 -18.30 -22.50
CA LEU A 293 1.84 -19.14 -21.34
C LEU A 293 0.68 -20.08 -21.04
N THR A 294 -0.27 -20.29 -21.97
CA THR A 294 -1.44 -21.15 -21.73
C THR A 294 -1.09 -22.56 -21.26
N ASP A 295 0.07 -23.08 -21.65
CA ASP A 295 0.53 -24.42 -21.27
C ASP A 295 1.19 -24.46 -19.88
N GLU A 296 1.60 -23.30 -19.35
CA GLU A 296 2.23 -23.14 -18.03
C GLU A 296 1.22 -22.71 -16.96
N VAL A 297 0.23 -21.92 -17.38
CA VAL A 297 -0.75 -21.28 -16.50
C VAL A 297 -1.90 -22.25 -16.19
N HIS A 298 -2.14 -22.45 -14.90
CA HIS A 298 -3.36 -23.05 -14.42
C HIS A 298 -4.49 -22.00 -14.42
N LEU A 299 -5.47 -22.21 -15.28
CA LEU A 299 -6.63 -21.33 -15.41
C LEU A 299 -7.82 -21.87 -14.61
N ASP A 300 -8.35 -21.05 -13.71
CA ASP A 300 -9.62 -21.27 -12.99
C ASP A 300 -10.26 -19.91 -12.66
N SER A 301 -11.37 -19.87 -11.92
CA SER A 301 -12.04 -18.61 -11.56
C SER A 301 -11.15 -17.64 -10.77
N GLU A 302 -10.25 -18.17 -9.94
CA GLU A 302 -9.32 -17.40 -9.09
C GLU A 302 -7.85 -17.55 -9.54
N PHE A 303 -7.58 -18.44 -10.49
CA PHE A 303 -6.23 -18.77 -10.94
C PHE A 303 -5.99 -18.34 -12.38
N GLY A 304 -4.74 -18.02 -12.70
CA GLY A 304 -4.34 -17.64 -14.04
C GLY A 304 -3.06 -16.82 -14.05
N LEU A 305 -2.87 -16.03 -15.10
CA LEU A 305 -1.84 -15.02 -15.14
C LEU A 305 -2.27 -13.79 -14.32
N MET A 306 -1.56 -13.52 -13.23
CA MET A 306 -1.91 -12.53 -12.20
C MET A 306 -1.27 -11.17 -12.41
N GLY A 307 -0.10 -11.08 -13.04
CA GLY A 307 0.55 -9.78 -13.22
C GLY A 307 1.76 -9.78 -14.14
N ILE A 308 2.13 -8.58 -14.60
CA ILE A 308 3.32 -8.32 -15.42
C ILE A 308 4.01 -7.08 -14.86
N ALA A 309 5.33 -7.12 -14.70
CA ALA A 309 6.12 -5.99 -14.26
C ALA A 309 7.47 -5.90 -14.96
N PHE A 310 7.83 -4.71 -15.41
CA PHE A 310 9.16 -4.43 -15.94
C PHE A 310 10.15 -4.17 -14.81
N HIS A 311 11.39 -4.63 -14.99
CA HIS A 311 12.47 -4.24 -14.09
C HIS A 311 12.68 -2.71 -14.16
N PRO A 312 12.94 -2.01 -13.04
CA PRO A 312 13.13 -0.54 -13.06
C PRO A 312 14.25 -0.08 -14.01
N LYS A 313 15.25 -0.94 -14.23
CA LYS A 313 16.36 -0.73 -15.18
C LYS A 313 16.18 -1.45 -16.53
N PHE A 314 14.93 -1.67 -16.96
CA PHE A 314 14.60 -2.41 -18.18
C PHE A 314 15.37 -1.95 -19.42
N ALA A 315 15.55 -0.63 -19.59
CA ALA A 315 16.31 -0.10 -20.72
C ALA A 315 17.75 -0.64 -20.82
N THR A 316 18.34 -1.02 -19.68
CA THR A 316 19.72 -1.53 -19.60
C THR A 316 19.81 -3.05 -19.55
N ASN A 317 18.82 -3.74 -18.99
CA ASN A 317 18.90 -5.18 -18.74
C ASN A 317 17.85 -6.01 -19.44
N GLY A 318 16.82 -5.37 -20.01
CA GLY A 318 15.74 -6.02 -20.72
C GLY A 318 15.08 -7.12 -19.91
N ARG A 319 14.82 -6.92 -18.61
CA ARG A 319 14.19 -7.91 -17.72
C ARG A 319 12.71 -7.61 -17.48
N LEU A 320 11.87 -8.63 -17.64
CA LEU A 320 10.43 -8.62 -17.41
C LEU A 320 10.07 -9.75 -16.44
N PHE A 321 9.09 -9.52 -15.60
CA PHE A 321 8.57 -10.52 -14.67
C PHE A 321 7.10 -10.77 -14.95
N VAL A 322 6.72 -12.04 -15.00
CA VAL A 322 5.32 -12.48 -15.15
C VAL A 322 4.96 -13.31 -13.92
N SER A 323 3.84 -12.97 -13.29
CA SER A 323 3.27 -13.72 -12.18
C SER A 323 2.06 -14.52 -12.64
N TYR A 324 2.05 -15.82 -12.35
CA TYR A 324 0.94 -16.71 -12.71
C TYR A 324 0.79 -17.86 -11.73
N ASN A 325 -0.39 -18.49 -11.73
CA ASN A 325 -0.63 -19.74 -11.04
C ASN A 325 -0.29 -20.91 -11.95
N CYS A 326 0.35 -21.94 -11.42
CA CYS A 326 0.55 -23.20 -12.11
C CYS A 326 0.02 -24.36 -11.26
N ASP A 327 -0.20 -25.51 -11.89
CA ASP A 327 -0.64 -26.75 -11.24
C ASP A 327 0.46 -27.80 -11.36
N ARG A 328 0.93 -28.31 -10.22
CA ARG A 328 1.96 -29.35 -10.14
C ARG A 328 1.57 -30.64 -10.86
N THR A 329 0.28 -30.93 -10.97
CA THR A 329 -0.21 -32.11 -11.71
C THR A 329 -0.11 -31.93 -13.23
N GLN A 330 -0.09 -30.69 -13.71
CA GLN A 330 -0.02 -30.35 -15.13
C GLN A 330 1.42 -30.14 -15.60
N SER A 331 2.25 -29.51 -14.75
CA SER A 331 3.65 -29.23 -15.06
C SER A 331 4.59 -29.66 -13.93
N PRO A 332 5.60 -30.51 -14.20
CA PRO A 332 6.60 -30.89 -13.19
C PRO A 332 7.49 -29.70 -12.78
N ASN A 333 7.56 -28.65 -13.60
CA ASN A 333 8.28 -27.41 -13.28
C ASN A 333 7.53 -26.58 -12.22
N CYS A 334 6.26 -26.88 -11.98
CA CYS A 334 5.44 -26.27 -10.93
C CYS A 334 5.65 -26.95 -9.56
N ALA A 335 6.90 -27.21 -9.19
CA ALA A 335 7.27 -27.92 -7.96
C ALA A 335 7.95 -26.99 -6.94
N GLY A 336 7.15 -26.16 -6.25
CA GLY A 336 7.61 -25.36 -5.12
C GLY A 336 7.72 -26.16 -3.82
N ARG A 337 8.55 -25.71 -2.86
CA ARG A 337 8.55 -26.27 -1.51
C ARG A 337 7.26 -25.86 -0.78
N CYS A 338 6.35 -26.81 -0.57
CA CYS A 338 5.27 -26.68 0.41
C CYS A 338 5.84 -26.18 1.74
N SER A 339 5.55 -24.94 2.08
CA SER A 339 6.03 -24.31 3.31
C SER A 339 4.81 -23.76 4.06
N CYS A 340 4.63 -24.22 5.29
CA CYS A 340 3.56 -23.76 6.17
C CYS A 340 4.06 -22.62 7.07
N ASN A 341 3.23 -21.59 7.29
CA ASN A 341 3.57 -20.51 8.21
C ASN A 341 3.38 -20.97 9.67
N SER A 342 4.36 -20.71 10.55
CA SER A 342 4.24 -20.92 11.99
C SER A 342 3.18 -20.04 12.65
N ASP A 343 2.84 -18.89 12.06
CA ASP A 343 1.81 -17.97 12.57
C ASP A 343 0.39 -18.57 12.56
N VAL A 344 0.20 -19.70 11.86
CA VAL A 344 -1.06 -20.45 11.80
C VAL A 344 -0.95 -21.85 12.41
N ASP A 345 0.11 -22.11 13.18
CA ASP A 345 0.34 -23.39 13.89
C ASP A 345 0.27 -24.62 12.96
N CYS A 346 0.71 -24.45 11.70
CA CYS A 346 0.78 -25.56 10.76
C CYS A 346 2.10 -26.33 10.94
N ASP A 347 1.99 -27.57 11.40
CA ASP A 347 3.10 -28.51 11.60
C ASP A 347 3.46 -29.22 10.27
N PRO A 348 4.64 -28.96 9.68
CA PRO A 348 5.05 -29.57 8.41
C PRO A 348 5.16 -31.09 8.47
N SER A 349 5.37 -31.67 9.67
CA SER A 349 5.48 -33.12 9.86
C SER A 349 4.13 -33.85 9.79
N LYS A 350 3.03 -33.10 9.84
CA LYS A 350 1.64 -33.61 9.72
C LYS A 350 1.09 -33.53 8.30
N LEU A 351 1.85 -32.97 7.35
CA LEU A 351 1.50 -32.99 5.94
C LEU A 351 1.79 -34.39 5.39
N GLY A 352 0.75 -35.13 5.01
CA GLY A 352 0.88 -36.49 4.47
C GLY A 352 1.70 -36.52 3.16
N THR A 353 2.21 -37.68 2.77
CA THR A 353 3.01 -37.87 1.54
C THR A 353 2.17 -38.05 0.26
N ASP A 354 1.03 -37.36 0.13
CA ASP A 354 0.06 -37.73 -0.91
C ASP A 354 0.23 -36.95 -2.21
N ASN A 355 0.52 -37.74 -3.26
CA ASN A 355 0.37 -37.41 -4.65
C ASN A 355 -1.08 -37.00 -4.97
N GLY A 356 -1.34 -35.70 -5.11
CA GLY A 356 -2.34 -35.20 -6.06
C GLY A 356 -3.64 -34.59 -5.53
N ALA A 357 -3.85 -34.46 -4.22
CA ALA A 357 -4.94 -33.63 -3.68
C ALA A 357 -4.55 -33.10 -2.28
N GLN A 358 -3.65 -32.11 -2.25
CA GLN A 358 -2.98 -31.64 -1.03
C GLN A 358 -2.67 -30.13 -1.11
N PRO A 359 -2.52 -29.43 0.03
CA PRO A 359 -2.60 -27.96 0.16
C PRO A 359 -1.49 -27.13 -0.51
N CYS A 360 -0.81 -27.67 -1.51
CA CYS A 360 0.12 -26.95 -2.39
C CYS A 360 0.12 -27.48 -3.83
N GLN A 361 -0.99 -28.05 -4.30
CA GLN A 361 -1.14 -28.42 -5.71
C GLN A 361 -0.86 -27.22 -6.64
N TYR A 362 -1.39 -26.06 -6.26
CA TYR A 362 -1.23 -24.81 -6.99
C TYR A 362 -0.10 -23.96 -6.40
N GLN A 363 0.68 -23.34 -7.27
CA GLN A 363 1.80 -22.47 -6.89
C GLN A 363 1.65 -21.13 -7.59
N VAL A 364 2.05 -20.04 -6.92
CA VAL A 364 2.28 -18.75 -7.58
C VAL A 364 3.73 -18.73 -8.04
N VAL A 365 3.92 -18.59 -9.34
CA VAL A 365 5.21 -18.46 -9.98
C VAL A 365 5.44 -17.00 -10.31
N VAL A 366 6.66 -16.52 -10.09
CA VAL A 366 7.19 -15.30 -10.69
C VAL A 366 8.35 -15.70 -11.57
N SER A 367 8.12 -15.70 -12.89
CA SER A 367 9.09 -16.07 -13.90
C SER A 367 9.73 -14.83 -14.50
N GLU A 368 11.05 -14.86 -14.64
CA GLU A 368 11.81 -13.80 -15.30
C GLU A 368 12.03 -14.13 -16.79
N TYR A 369 11.73 -13.15 -17.63
CA TYR A 369 11.98 -13.19 -19.07
C TYR A 369 13.00 -12.11 -19.43
N SER A 370 13.87 -12.42 -20.39
CA SER A 370 14.84 -11.48 -20.93
C SER A 370 14.58 -11.19 -22.41
N ALA A 371 14.73 -9.92 -22.80
CA ALA A 371 14.73 -9.50 -24.19
C ALA A 371 15.87 -10.17 -24.96
N LYS A 372 15.59 -10.80 -26.09
CA LYS A 372 16.65 -11.29 -26.99
C LYS A 372 17.27 -10.11 -27.74
N VAL A 373 18.46 -9.69 -27.32
CA VAL A 373 19.15 -8.52 -27.89
C VAL A 373 19.90 -8.93 -29.17
N SER A 374 19.39 -8.54 -30.34
CA SER A 374 20.18 -8.47 -31.58
C SER A 374 20.46 -7.03 -32.04
N SER A 375 19.87 -6.03 -31.37
CA SER A 375 19.99 -4.61 -31.71
C SER A 375 20.46 -3.79 -30.52
N SER A 376 21.15 -2.68 -30.77
CA SER A 376 21.59 -1.70 -29.76
C SER A 376 20.43 -1.02 -29.02
N ASN A 377 19.18 -1.32 -29.35
CA ASN A 377 17.99 -0.73 -28.75
C ASN A 377 17.09 -1.82 -28.13
N VAL A 378 17.28 -2.07 -26.83
CA VAL A 378 16.49 -3.04 -26.03
C VAL A 378 14.99 -2.72 -26.07
N SER A 379 14.61 -1.46 -26.28
CA SER A 379 13.22 -1.00 -26.37
C SER A 379 12.51 -1.38 -27.67
N ALA A 380 13.24 -1.80 -28.70
CA ALA A 380 12.67 -2.24 -29.98
C ALA A 380 12.42 -3.75 -30.03
N VAL A 381 12.70 -4.48 -28.94
CA VAL A 381 12.67 -5.94 -28.92
C VAL A 381 11.24 -6.47 -28.98
N ARG A 382 11.01 -7.42 -29.90
CA ARG A 382 9.70 -8.08 -30.10
C ARG A 382 9.64 -9.51 -29.57
N ILE A 383 10.73 -10.05 -29.03
CA ILE A 383 10.83 -11.46 -28.61
C ILE A 383 11.54 -11.56 -27.26
N TRP A 384 10.93 -12.32 -26.35
CA TRP A 384 11.40 -12.54 -24.99
C TRP A 384 11.64 -14.01 -24.75
N ILE A 385 12.73 -14.33 -24.06
CA ILE A 385 13.12 -15.71 -23.77
C ILE A 385 13.01 -15.91 -22.26
N PRO A 386 12.40 -17.02 -21.79
CA PRO A 386 12.42 -17.37 -20.39
C PRO A 386 13.87 -17.50 -19.91
N THR A 387 14.19 -16.86 -18.80
CA THR A 387 15.46 -17.11 -18.11
C THR A 387 15.31 -18.35 -17.24
N SER A 388 16.42 -19.00 -16.89
CA SER A 388 16.43 -20.16 -15.96
C SER A 388 16.01 -19.81 -14.52
N THR A 389 15.56 -18.59 -14.27
CA THR A 389 15.25 -18.06 -12.94
C THR A 389 13.75 -17.98 -12.75
N GLN A 390 13.21 -18.84 -11.87
CA GLN A 390 11.82 -18.81 -11.45
C GLN A 390 11.76 -18.80 -9.92
N ILE A 391 10.93 -17.93 -9.36
CA ILE A 391 10.62 -17.91 -7.93
C ILE A 391 9.24 -18.52 -7.76
N LEU A 392 9.15 -19.63 -7.02
CA LEU A 392 7.88 -20.30 -6.71
C LEU A 392 7.49 -20.01 -5.26
N ILE A 393 6.28 -19.51 -5.08
CA ILE A 393 5.65 -19.25 -3.78
C ILE A 393 4.45 -20.19 -3.66
N SER A 394 4.49 -21.08 -2.66
CA SER A 394 3.38 -22.00 -2.39
C SER A 394 2.18 -21.26 -1.81
N MET A 395 1.01 -21.48 -2.42
CA MET A 395 -0.26 -21.03 -1.85
C MET A 395 -0.91 -22.19 -1.09
N PHE A 396 -1.17 -21.97 0.19
CA PHE A 396 -2.05 -22.82 0.98
C PHE A 396 -3.49 -22.34 0.83
N PHE A 397 -4.33 -23.15 0.19
CA PHE A 397 -5.78 -23.04 0.28
C PHE A 397 -6.27 -24.09 1.29
N ALA A 398 -6.94 -23.62 2.35
CA ALA A 398 -7.47 -24.44 3.43
C ALA A 398 -9.00 -24.52 3.36
#